data_AF-A0A072N9X8-F1
#
_entry.id   AF-A0A072N9X8-F1
#
_cell.length_a   1.000
_cell.length_b   1.000
_cell.length_c   1.000
_cell.angle_alpha   90.00
_cell.angle_beta   90.00
_cell.angle_gamma   90.00
#
_symmetry.space_group_name_H-M   'P 1'
#
loop_
_entity.id
_entity.type
_entity.pdbx_description
1 polymer ?
#
loop_
_entity_poly.entity_id
_entity_poly.type
_entity_poly.pdbx_seq_one_letter_code
_entity_poly.pdbx_strand_id
1 'polypeptide(L)'
;MTTALVLVFLSLAGAGVLLLTRRRGPGLPGEPRRFRPPPRRMVKTGEDVWLRRLMTVTRGDRGAIERAVTAKRRKFPRAPRAELLEMVYDEYRRDHARD
;
A
#
# COMPACT_ATOMS: atom_id res chain seq x y z
N MET A 1 3.15 29.53 -24.78
CA MET A 1 4.03 29.03 -23.69
C MET A 1 3.37 27.93 -22.84
N THR A 2 2.04 27.87 -22.74
CA THR A 2 1.31 26.89 -21.91
C THR A 2 1.24 25.48 -22.51
N THR A 3 1.20 25.34 -23.84
CA THR A 3 1.11 24.05 -24.54
C THR A 3 2.35 23.17 -24.37
N ALA A 4 3.55 23.77 -24.30
CA ALA A 4 4.79 23.02 -24.11
C ALA A 4 4.89 22.41 -22.70
N LEU A 5 4.41 23.10 -21.67
CA LEU A 5 4.40 22.62 -20.28
C LEU A 5 3.43 21.44 -20.08
N VAL A 6 2.29 21.45 -20.77
CA VAL A 6 1.29 20.37 -20.72
C VAL A 6 1.88 19.08 -21.30
N LEU A 7 2.64 19.16 -22.40
CA LEU A 7 3.27 18.00 -23.02
C LEU A 7 4.37 17.39 -22.14
N VAL A 8 5.15 18.22 -21.44
CA VAL A 8 6.17 17.74 -20.48
C VAL A 8 5.51 17.00 -19.31
N PHE A 9 4.39 17.52 -18.78
CA PHE A 9 3.64 16.85 -17.72
C PHE A 9 3.02 15.52 -18.18
N LEU A 10 2.48 15.47 -19.40
CA LEU A 10 1.93 14.24 -20.00
C LEU A 10 3.01 13.18 -20.25
N SER A 11 4.20 13.57 -20.72
CA SER A 11 5.33 12.64 -20.90
C SER A 11 5.89 12.12 -19.59
N LEU A 12 6.00 12.95 -18.55
CA LEU A 12 6.45 12.50 -17.22
C LEU A 12 5.43 11.55 -16.56
N ALA A 13 4.13 11.85 -16.70
CA ALA A 13 3.06 10.97 -16.22
C ALA A 13 3.05 9.62 -16.96
N GLY A 14 3.28 9.64 -18.28
CA GLY A 14 3.38 8.43 -19.09
C GLY A 14 4.57 7.53 -18.72
N ALA A 15 5.75 8.13 -18.50
CA ALA A 15 6.96 7.38 -18.12
C ALA A 15 6.87 6.79 -16.71
N GLY A 16 6.25 7.50 -15.76
CA GLY A 16 5.99 7.00 -14.40
C GLY A 16 5.02 5.81 -14.37
N VAL A 17 3.99 5.84 -15.22
CA VAL A 17 3.04 4.72 -15.38
C VAL A 17 3.68 3.54 -16.08
N LEU A 18 4.52 3.75 -17.10
CA LEU A 18 5.21 2.67 -17.81
C LEU A 18 6.26 1.95 -16.94
N LEU A 19 6.97 2.67 -16.08
CA LEU A 19 7.90 2.06 -15.11
C LEU A 19 7.17 1.30 -14.00
N LEU A 20 5.94 1.72 -13.63
CA LEU A 20 5.11 1.01 -12.66
C LEU A 20 4.44 -0.24 -13.25
N THR A 21 4.16 -0.26 -14.55
CA THR A 21 3.58 -1.42 -15.25
C THR A 21 4.61 -2.44 -15.73
N ARG A 22 5.86 -2.04 -16.02
CA ARG A 22 6.91 -2.99 -16.48
C ARG A 22 7.34 -4.03 -15.44
N ARG A 23 6.95 -3.89 -14.17
CA ARG A 23 7.13 -4.94 -13.14
C ARG A 23 6.00 -5.99 -13.09
N ARG A 24 4.97 -5.86 -13.93
CA ARG A 24 3.93 -6.88 -14.09
C ARG A 24 4.14 -7.64 -15.39
N GLY A 25 4.79 -8.79 -15.29
CA GLY A 25 4.69 -9.85 -16.28
C GLY A 25 3.22 -10.28 -16.49
N PRO A 26 2.93 -10.96 -17.61
CA PRO A 26 1.58 -11.17 -18.10
C PRO A 26 0.88 -12.24 -17.27
N GLY A 27 -0.14 -11.84 -16.53
CA GLY A 27 -1.03 -12.73 -15.79
C GLY A 27 -2.47 -12.30 -16.04
N LEU A 28 -3.08 -12.96 -17.01
CA LEU A 28 -4.50 -13.17 -17.36
C LEU A 28 -5.59 -12.34 -16.64
N PRO A 29 -6.63 -11.85 -17.38
CA PRO A 29 -7.70 -11.04 -16.83
C PRO A 29 -8.79 -11.91 -16.20
N GLY A 30 -9.26 -11.56 -14.99
CA GLY A 30 -10.62 -11.95 -14.59
C GLY A 30 -10.89 -12.40 -13.15
N GLU A 31 -9.91 -12.49 -12.23
CA GLU A 31 -10.24 -12.85 -10.84
C GLU A 31 -10.40 -11.61 -9.93
N PRO A 32 -11.51 -11.50 -9.16
CA PRO A 32 -11.62 -10.50 -8.10
C PRO A 32 -10.48 -10.80 -7.12
N ARG A 33 -9.72 -9.77 -6.69
CA ARG A 33 -8.54 -9.86 -5.82
C ARG A 33 -8.75 -10.85 -4.66
N ARG A 34 -8.51 -12.14 -4.92
CA ARG A 34 -8.43 -13.17 -3.91
C ARG A 34 -7.07 -12.97 -3.28
N PHE A 35 -7.14 -12.44 -2.06
CA PHE A 35 -6.16 -12.59 -1.00
C PHE A 35 -5.14 -13.70 -1.32
N ARG A 36 -3.95 -13.29 -1.78
CA ARG A 36 -2.84 -14.20 -2.06
C ARG A 36 -1.89 -14.10 -0.87
N PRO A 37 -1.87 -15.07 0.06
CA PRO A 37 -1.01 -14.99 1.21
C PRO A 37 0.46 -14.97 0.73
N PRO A 38 1.30 -14.02 1.20
CA PRO A 38 2.68 -13.96 0.79
C PRO A 38 3.46 -15.19 1.32
N PRO A 39 4.50 -15.65 0.59
CA PRO A 39 5.32 -16.78 1.01
C PRO A 39 6.00 -16.49 2.37
N ARG A 40 5.86 -17.42 3.32
CA ARG A 40 6.15 -17.27 4.76
C ARG A 40 7.51 -16.65 5.15
N ARG A 41 8.54 -16.68 4.30
CA ARG A 41 9.84 -16.02 4.55
C ARG A 41 9.85 -14.51 4.33
N MET A 42 8.96 -13.98 3.48
CA MET A 42 8.81 -12.53 3.24
C MET A 42 8.02 -11.81 4.34
N VAL A 43 7.43 -12.54 5.29
CA VAL A 43 6.48 -11.96 6.26
C VAL A 43 7.17 -11.01 7.24
N LYS A 44 8.36 -11.34 7.74
CA LYS A 44 9.14 -10.42 8.61
C LYS A 44 9.53 -9.14 7.88
N THR A 45 10.06 -9.28 6.66
CA THR A 45 10.42 -8.13 5.82
C THR A 45 9.18 -7.29 5.45
N GLY A 46 8.04 -7.93 5.18
CA GLY A 46 6.78 -7.25 4.90
C GLY A 46 6.27 -6.47 6.11
N GLU A 47 6.37 -7.04 7.30
CA GLU A 47 5.98 -6.39 8.55
C GLU A 47 6.80 -5.12 8.80
N ASP A 48 8.13 -5.19 8.68
CA ASP A 48 9.02 -4.04 8.88
C ASP A 48 8.79 -2.93 7.84
N VAL A 49 8.52 -3.31 6.59
CA VAL A 49 8.22 -2.36 5.51
C VAL A 49 6.92 -1.60 5.81
N TRP A 50 5.87 -2.31 6.21
CA TRP A 50 4.59 -1.67 6.52
C TRP A 50 4.65 -0.85 7.81
N LEU A 51 5.34 -1.36 8.82
CA LEU A 51 5.56 -0.62 10.07
C LEU A 51 6.30 0.69 9.80
N ARG A 52 7.37 0.67 9.00
CA ARG A 52 8.13 1.88 8.66
C ARG A 52 7.28 2.91 7.94
N ARG A 53 6.46 2.49 6.96
CA ARG A 53 5.52 3.37 6.25
C ARG A 53 4.49 3.97 7.19
N LEU A 54 3.94 3.16 8.08
CA LEU A 54 2.98 3.63 9.10
C LEU A 54 3.62 4.63 10.05
N MET A 55 4.85 4.40 10.49
CA MET A 55 5.58 5.37 11.32
C MET A 55 5.75 6.72 10.61
N THR A 56 5.98 6.71 9.30
CA THR A 56 6.06 7.97 8.52
C THR A 56 4.72 8.71 8.51
N VAL A 57 3.62 8.04 8.22
CA VAL A 57 2.31 8.71 8.07
C VAL A 57 1.67 9.08 9.42
N THR A 58 1.93 8.29 10.47
CA THR A 58 1.47 8.56 11.85
C THR A 58 2.45 9.40 12.68
N ARG A 59 3.50 9.95 12.04
CA ARG A 59 4.54 10.78 12.69
C ARG A 59 5.20 10.09 13.89
N GLY A 60 5.35 8.77 13.83
CA GLY A 60 5.98 7.96 14.87
C GLY A 60 5.05 7.52 16.01
N ASP A 61 3.73 7.76 15.93
CA ASP A 61 2.79 7.29 16.95
C ASP A 61 2.56 5.78 16.86
N ARG A 62 3.47 5.04 17.50
CA ARG A 62 3.36 3.59 17.63
C ARG A 62 2.11 3.14 18.38
N GLY A 63 1.63 3.92 19.35
CA GLY A 63 0.44 3.59 20.11
C GLY A 63 -0.81 3.59 19.23
N ALA A 64 -0.95 4.58 18.34
CA ALA A 64 -2.02 4.63 17.36
C ALA A 64 -1.98 3.42 16.41
N ILE A 65 -0.80 3.06 15.92
CA ILE A 65 -0.62 1.90 15.04
C ILE A 65 -1.08 0.61 15.71
N GLU A 66 -0.61 0.31 16.93
CA GLU A 66 -0.98 -0.94 17.60
C GLU A 66 -2.48 -0.99 17.97
N ARG A 67 -3.09 0.15 18.32
CA ARG A 67 -4.54 0.24 18.53
C ARG A 67 -5.31 -0.09 17.25
N ALA A 68 -4.90 0.48 16.12
CA ALA A 68 -5.50 0.21 14.82
C ALA A 68 -5.31 -1.26 14.38
N VAL A 69 -4.11 -1.82 14.56
CA VAL A 69 -3.83 -3.24 14.29
C VAL A 69 -4.68 -4.15 15.19
N THR A 70 -4.84 -3.81 16.47
CA THR A 70 -5.70 -4.56 17.40
C THR A 70 -7.17 -4.51 16.96
N ALA A 71 -7.65 -3.36 16.49
CA ALA A 71 -8.99 -3.24 15.93
C ALA A 71 -9.17 -4.08 14.67
N LYS A 72 -8.17 -4.11 13.76
CA LYS A 72 -8.19 -4.97 12.57
C LYS A 72 -8.08 -6.45 12.94
N ARG A 73 -7.28 -6.83 13.94
CA ARG A 73 -7.15 -8.20 14.44
C ARG A 73 -8.49 -8.78 14.90
N ARG A 74 -9.34 -7.97 15.55
CA ARG A 74 -10.69 -8.40 15.95
C ARG A 74 -11.58 -8.73 14.75
N LYS A 75 -11.45 -7.99 13.64
CA LYS A 75 -12.21 -8.21 12.40
C LYS A 75 -11.62 -9.34 11.55
N PHE A 76 -10.30 -9.50 11.57
CA PHE A 76 -9.54 -10.44 10.76
C PHE A 76 -8.61 -11.29 11.65
N PRO A 77 -9.15 -12.21 12.46
CA PRO A 77 -8.34 -12.94 13.45
C PRO A 77 -7.24 -13.80 12.83
N ARG A 78 -7.50 -14.35 11.62
CA ARG A 78 -6.58 -15.25 10.90
C ARG A 78 -5.53 -14.54 10.05
N ALA A 79 -5.63 -13.22 9.85
CA ALA A 79 -4.72 -12.50 8.96
C ALA A 79 -3.34 -12.28 9.63
N PRO A 80 -2.19 -12.56 8.98
CA PRO A 80 -0.89 -12.25 9.55
C PRO A 80 -0.72 -10.75 9.87
N ARG A 81 0.17 -10.43 10.82
CA ARG A 81 0.39 -9.06 11.29
C ARG A 81 0.78 -8.10 10.16
N ALA A 82 1.61 -8.54 9.22
CA ALA A 82 1.99 -7.76 8.04
C ALA A 82 0.78 -7.29 7.22
N GLU A 83 -0.21 -8.14 7.02
CA GLU A 83 -1.44 -7.78 6.29
C GLU A 83 -2.33 -6.85 7.11
N LEU A 84 -2.38 -7.01 8.43
CA LEU A 84 -3.10 -6.06 9.28
C LEU A 84 -2.49 -4.66 9.17
N LEU A 85 -1.16 -4.56 9.17
CA LEU A 85 -0.46 -3.28 8.99
C LEU A 85 -0.74 -2.68 7.61
N GLU A 86 -0.75 -3.49 6.55
CA GLU A 86 -1.16 -3.05 5.21
C GLU A 86 -2.59 -2.49 5.20
N MET A 87 -3.55 -3.20 5.81
CA MET A 87 -4.94 -2.75 5.91
C MET A 87 -5.08 -1.43 6.67
N VAL A 88 -4.31 -1.23 7.75
CA VAL A 88 -4.29 0.03 8.51
C VAL A 88 -3.71 1.16 7.65
N TYR A 89 -2.63 0.90 6.91
CA TYR A 89 -2.03 1.89 6.01
C TYR A 89 -3.00 2.33 4.91
N ASP A 90 -3.71 1.38 4.29
CA ASP A 90 -4.69 1.66 3.24
C ASP A 90 -5.92 2.42 3.77
N GLU A 91 -6.30 2.22 5.03
CA GLU A 91 -7.33 3.01 5.70
C GLU A 91 -6.85 4.44 5.94
N TYR A 92 -5.66 4.61 6.52
CA TYR A 92 -5.06 5.91 6.75
C TYR A 92 -4.91 6.73 5.47
N ARG A 93 -4.46 6.09 4.37
CA ARG A 93 -4.39 6.72 3.04
C ARG A 93 -5.74 7.16 2.49
N ARG A 94 -6.81 6.42 2.77
CA ARG A 94 -8.16 6.76 2.31
C ARG A 94 -8.75 7.91 3.10
N ASP A 95 -8.50 7.97 4.40
CA ASP A 95 -8.94 9.06 5.25
C ASP A 95 -8.22 10.37 4.86
N HIS A 96 -6.90 10.31 4.67
CA HIS A 96 -6.10 11.47 4.21
C HIS A 96 -6.37 11.92 2.77
N ALA A 97 -7.01 11.10 1.95
CA ALA A 97 -7.40 11.51 0.60
C ALA A 97 -8.75 12.24 0.57
N ARG A 98 -9.48 12.26 1.69
CA ARG A 98 -10.78 12.90 1.84
C ARG A 98 -10.70 14.27 2.51
N ASP A 99 -9.60 14.53 3.22
CA ASP A 99 -9.25 15.80 3.84
C ASP A 99 -8.43 16.68 2.87
#